data_AF-A0A956HAD4-F1
#
_entry.id   AF-A0A956HAD4-F1
#
_cell.length_a   1.000
_cell.length_b   1.000
_cell.length_c   1.000
_cell.angle_alpha   90.00
_cell.angle_beta   90.00
_cell.angle_gamma   90.00
#
_symmetry.space_group_name_H-M   'P 1'
#
loop_
_entity.id
_entity.type
_entity.pdbx_description
1 polymer ?
#
loop_
_entity_poly.entity_id
_entity_poly.type
_entity_poly.pdbx_seq_one_letter_code
_entity_poly.pdbx_strand_id
1 'polypeptide(L)'
;MPSSLRLEHAAAILALVVVLVVLWLTQRRARQQRLRQLASTWGLEPRVDRQGRPYDGRERRDADVDHDRYRVDDHTWDDLDLAQLVESLDRTLTGIGAQTLYRAIRQPGRDAARATRRVAAARVALDDVDARVASQRLLLGFGEVAGWSIPAALWGALPRAPAPVWALRVLAWTLPISIGLAAWLGSVPLVLVASANAVINVGLHFRTTQRHHS
;
A
#
# COMPACT_ATOMS: atom_id res chain seq x y z
N MET A 1 4.92 -32.67 -41.71
CA MET A 1 4.72 -32.87 -40.27
C MET A 1 4.64 -31.53 -39.52
N PRO A 2 3.52 -30.77 -39.56
CA PRO A 2 3.41 -29.47 -38.88
C PRO A 2 2.38 -29.42 -37.73
N SER A 3 1.71 -30.53 -37.39
CA SER A 3 0.60 -30.55 -36.43
C SER A 3 1.03 -30.62 -34.96
N SER A 4 2.14 -31.29 -34.65
CA SER A 4 2.64 -31.45 -33.26
C SER A 4 3.11 -30.11 -32.66
N LEU A 5 3.80 -29.28 -33.43
CA LEU A 5 4.28 -27.95 -33.00
C LEU A 5 3.12 -27.03 -32.58
N ARG A 6 2.00 -27.03 -33.32
CA ARG A 6 0.83 -26.19 -32.97
C ARG A 6 0.17 -26.60 -31.65
N LEU A 7 0.18 -27.89 -31.33
CA LEU A 7 -0.35 -28.43 -30.08
C LEU A 7 0.53 -28.04 -28.89
N GLU A 8 1.85 -28.09 -29.03
CA GLU A 8 2.80 -27.69 -27.98
C GLU A 8 2.69 -26.20 -27.64
N HIS A 9 2.55 -25.33 -28.65
CA HIS A 9 2.36 -23.88 -28.43
C HIS A 9 1.02 -23.56 -27.76
N ALA A 10 -0.07 -24.21 -28.20
CA ALA A 10 -1.37 -24.06 -27.57
C ALA A 10 -1.35 -24.50 -26.10
N ALA A 11 -0.66 -25.59 -25.79
CA ALA A 11 -0.48 -26.07 -24.42
C ALA A 11 0.32 -25.07 -23.56
N ALA A 12 1.40 -24.49 -24.09
CA ALA A 12 2.21 -23.51 -23.37
C ALA A 12 1.45 -22.21 -23.07
N ILE A 13 0.66 -21.71 -24.02
CA ILE A 13 -0.18 -20.51 -23.81
C ILE A 13 -1.27 -20.79 -22.78
N LEU A 14 -1.93 -21.95 -22.88
CA LEU A 14 -2.94 -22.37 -21.91
C LEU A 14 -2.35 -22.44 -20.50
N ALA A 15 -1.15 -23.03 -20.35
CA ALA A 15 -0.46 -23.09 -19.07
C ALA A 15 -0.15 -21.68 -18.51
N LEU A 16 0.33 -20.75 -19.35
CA LEU A 16 0.59 -19.37 -18.93
C LEU A 16 -0.69 -18.65 -18.48
N VAL A 17 -1.78 -18.79 -19.23
CA VAL A 17 -3.08 -18.20 -18.89
C VAL A 17 -3.60 -18.78 -17.57
N VAL A 18 -3.51 -20.10 -17.38
CA VAL A 18 -3.89 -20.75 -16.12
C VAL A 18 -3.07 -20.21 -14.95
N VAL A 19 -1.75 -20.07 -15.09
CA VAL A 19 -0.90 -19.48 -14.05
C VAL A 19 -1.32 -18.04 -13.72
N LEU A 20 -1.54 -17.20 -14.73
CA LEU A 20 -1.99 -15.82 -14.52
C LEU A 20 -3.36 -15.74 -13.82
N VAL A 21 -4.30 -16.60 -14.22
CA VAL A 21 -5.64 -16.68 -13.59
C VAL A 21 -5.54 -17.17 -12.14
N VAL A 22 -4.71 -18.17 -11.85
CA VAL A 22 -4.47 -18.66 -10.49
C VAL A 22 -3.85 -17.56 -9.62
N LEU A 23 -2.85 -16.85 -10.13
CA LEU A 23 -2.25 -15.70 -9.43
C LEU A 23 -3.28 -14.60 -9.17
N TRP A 24 -4.13 -14.27 -10.16
CA TRP A 24 -5.19 -13.28 -9.98
C TRP A 24 -6.24 -13.71 -8.93
N LEU A 25 -6.68 -14.97 -8.98
CA LEU A 25 -7.66 -15.53 -8.03
C LEU A 25 -7.11 -15.58 -6.60
N THR A 26 -5.85 -15.99 -6.42
CA THR A 26 -5.20 -16.05 -5.11
C THR A 26 -5.03 -14.64 -4.52
N GLN A 27 -4.56 -13.67 -5.31
CA GLN A 27 -4.48 -12.26 -4.94
C GLN A 27 -5.86 -11.70 -4.55
N ARG A 28 -6.89 -11.98 -5.34
CA ARG A 28 -8.27 -11.54 -5.08
C ARG A 28 -8.82 -12.15 -3.80
N ARG A 29 -8.63 -13.45 -3.57
CA ARG A 29 -9.06 -14.15 -2.35
C ARG A 29 -8.34 -13.62 -1.11
N ALA A 30 -7.02 -13.46 -1.16
CA ALA A 30 -6.24 -12.90 -0.06
C ALA A 30 -6.69 -11.47 0.30
N ARG A 31 -7.03 -10.65 -0.69
CA ARG A 31 -7.57 -9.30 -0.46
C ARG A 31 -8.94 -9.34 0.22
N GLN A 32 -9.83 -10.24 -0.19
CA GLN A 32 -11.13 -10.41 0.43
C GLN A 32 -11.04 -10.96 1.86
N GLN A 33 -10.12 -11.89 2.12
CA GLN A 33 -9.89 -12.43 3.45
C GLN A 33 -9.37 -11.36 4.41
N ARG A 34 -8.43 -10.51 3.99
CA ARG A 34 -7.95 -9.37 4.79
C ARG A 34 -9.07 -8.40 5.18
N LEU A 35 -10.02 -8.16 4.28
CA LEU A 35 -11.20 -7.33 4.57
C LEU A 35 -12.14 -7.97 5.57
N ARG A 36 -12.39 -9.28 5.43
CA ARG A 36 -13.23 -10.03 6.38
C ARG A 36 -12.60 -10.06 7.76
N GLN A 37 -11.29 -10.27 7.83
CA GLN A 37 -10.52 -10.17 9.08
C GLN A 37 -10.69 -8.79 9.70
N LEU A 38 -10.46 -7.70 8.95
CA LEU A 38 -10.65 -6.34 9.47
C LEU A 38 -12.06 -6.06 10.01
N ALA A 39 -13.08 -6.56 9.32
CA ALA A 39 -14.45 -6.43 9.79
C ALA A 39 -14.70 -7.23 11.08
N SER A 40 -14.16 -8.46 11.18
CA SER A 40 -14.29 -9.31 12.38
C SER A 40 -13.43 -8.85 13.56
N THR A 41 -12.34 -8.13 13.31
CA THR A 41 -11.41 -7.63 14.34
C THR A 41 -11.73 -6.20 14.76
N TRP A 42 -12.79 -5.60 14.21
CA TRP A 42 -13.21 -4.25 14.59
C TRP A 42 -13.63 -4.21 16.06
N GLY A 43 -13.05 -3.28 16.83
CA GLY A 43 -13.32 -3.16 18.28
C GLY A 43 -12.61 -4.19 19.16
N LEU A 44 -11.93 -5.18 18.57
CA LEU A 44 -10.97 -6.02 19.29
C LEU A 44 -9.63 -5.28 19.41
N GLU A 45 -8.66 -5.87 20.08
CA GLU A 45 -7.28 -5.36 20.14
C GLU A 45 -6.40 -5.95 19.01
N PRO A 46 -6.36 -5.37 17.80
CA PRO A 46 -5.26 -5.63 16.88
C PRO A 46 -4.13 -4.65 17.19
N ARG A 47 -3.03 -5.16 17.74
CA ARG A 47 -1.77 -4.41 17.86
C ARG A 47 -1.07 -4.50 16.50
N VAL A 48 -1.18 -3.45 15.68
CA VAL A 48 -0.22 -3.29 14.59
C VAL A 48 1.08 -2.92 15.27
N ASP A 49 2.05 -3.83 15.29
CA ASP A 49 3.35 -3.55 15.85
C ASP A 49 4.04 -2.48 15.00
N ARG A 50 4.16 -1.28 15.58
CA ARG A 50 4.77 -0.11 14.99
C ARG A 50 5.99 0.34 15.79
N GLN A 51 6.53 -0.53 16.64
CA GLN A 51 7.73 -0.23 17.42
C GLN A 51 8.87 0.24 16.49
N GLY A 52 9.52 1.35 16.87
CA GLY A 52 10.61 1.96 16.10
C GLY A 52 10.19 2.75 14.85
N ARG A 53 8.89 2.91 14.55
CA ARG A 53 8.42 3.75 13.43
C ARG A 53 8.29 5.22 13.85
N PRO A 54 8.77 6.20 13.06
CA PRO A 54 8.68 7.61 13.40
C PRO A 54 7.28 8.17 13.15
N TYR A 55 6.46 8.27 14.20
CA TYR A 55 5.15 8.94 14.17
C TYR A 55 5.27 10.46 13.94
N ASP A 56 6.42 11.03 14.25
CA ASP A 56 6.73 12.47 14.22
C ASP A 56 7.16 12.99 12.85
N GLY A 57 7.35 12.11 11.85
CA GLY A 57 7.87 12.49 10.53
C GLY A 57 7.05 13.58 9.81
N ARG A 58 5.74 13.67 10.10
CA ARG A 58 4.86 14.74 9.60
C ARG A 58 4.88 16.00 10.47
N GLU A 59 5.06 15.85 11.78
CA GLU A 59 5.07 16.96 12.73
C GLU A 59 6.29 17.86 12.53
N ARG A 60 7.49 17.26 12.36
CA ARG A 60 8.76 17.99 12.18
C ARG A 60 8.75 19.00 11.02
N ARG A 61 7.87 18.82 10.03
CA ARG A 61 7.75 19.72 8.87
C ARG A 61 6.69 20.79 9.05
N ASP A 62 5.58 20.46 9.70
CA ASP A 62 4.47 21.39 9.92
C ASP A 62 4.72 22.32 11.11
N ALA A 63 5.82 22.16 11.85
CA ALA A 63 6.20 22.98 13.01
C ALA A 63 6.46 24.47 12.68
N ASP A 64 6.59 24.84 11.41
CA ASP A 64 7.12 26.15 10.98
C ASP A 64 6.09 27.29 10.89
N VAL A 65 4.82 27.06 11.26
CA VAL A 65 3.77 28.09 11.13
C VAL A 65 2.90 28.19 12.40
N ASP A 66 3.32 29.05 13.32
CA ASP A 66 2.49 29.57 14.44
C ASP A 66 1.86 28.48 15.32
N HIS A 67 2.64 27.43 15.61
CA HIS A 67 2.13 26.13 16.07
C HIS A 67 2.21 25.87 17.58
N ASP A 68 2.83 26.76 18.37
CA ASP A 68 3.18 26.46 19.76
C ASP A 68 2.02 26.60 20.76
N ARG A 69 1.04 27.48 20.51
CA ARG A 69 0.08 27.86 21.56
C ARG A 69 -0.88 26.73 22.02
N TYR A 70 -1.02 25.68 21.21
CA TYR A 70 -1.87 24.51 21.50
C TYR A 70 -1.15 23.18 21.31
N ARG A 71 0.17 23.22 21.15
CA ARG A 71 1.00 22.02 21.06
C ARG A 71 1.35 21.60 22.49
N VAL A 72 1.16 20.32 22.79
CA VAL A 72 1.66 19.74 24.04
C VAL A 72 3.18 19.76 23.96
N ASP A 73 3.87 20.38 24.92
CA ASP A 73 5.34 20.41 24.94
C ASP A 73 5.90 19.00 25.26
N ASP A 74 7.21 18.82 25.04
CA ASP A 74 7.84 17.50 25.22
C ASP A 74 7.78 17.03 26.67
N HIS A 75 7.91 17.95 27.64
CA HIS A 75 7.79 17.62 29.06
C HIS A 75 6.40 17.10 29.42
N THR A 76 5.35 17.84 29.08
CA THR A 76 3.96 17.41 29.35
C THR A 76 3.62 16.14 28.59
N TRP A 77 4.21 15.94 27.41
CA TRP A 77 4.01 14.72 26.64
C TRP A 77 4.56 13.49 27.35
N ASP A 78 5.76 13.61 27.91
CA ASP A 78 6.43 12.54 28.64
C ASP A 78 5.76 12.33 30.02
N ASP A 79 5.44 13.40 30.74
CA ASP A 79 4.75 13.35 32.05
C ASP A 79 3.38 12.63 31.98
N LEU A 80 2.71 12.69 30.83
CA LEU A 80 1.42 12.05 30.58
C LEU A 80 1.52 10.72 29.82
N ASP A 81 2.74 10.20 29.60
CA ASP A 81 2.99 8.96 28.86
C ASP A 81 2.26 8.89 27.50
N LEU A 82 2.12 10.03 26.81
CA LEU A 82 1.27 10.13 25.62
C LEU A 82 1.81 9.29 24.44
N ALA A 83 3.10 8.95 24.44
CA ALA A 83 3.66 7.99 23.48
C ALA A 83 3.01 6.60 23.61
N GLN A 84 2.85 6.11 24.84
CA GLN A 84 2.22 4.82 25.13
C GLN A 84 0.71 4.88 24.83
N LEU A 85 0.07 6.02 25.15
CA LEU A 85 -1.32 6.25 24.81
C LEU A 85 -1.55 6.19 23.29
N VAL A 86 -0.72 6.86 22.49
CA VAL A 86 -0.80 6.81 21.02
C VAL A 86 -0.69 5.37 20.53
N GLU A 87 0.28 4.60 21.03
CA GLU A 87 0.44 3.19 20.65
C GLU A 87 -0.81 2.35 20.97
N SER A 88 -1.43 2.59 22.13
CA SER A 88 -2.64 1.88 22.55
C SER A 88 -3.89 2.26 21.74
N LEU A 89 -3.98 3.52 21.30
CA LEU A 89 -5.12 4.06 20.56
C LEU A 89 -5.04 3.81 19.05
N ASP A 90 -3.86 3.55 18.51
CA ASP A 90 -3.63 3.52 17.08
C ASP A 90 -4.23 2.28 16.40
N ARG A 91 -5.47 2.43 15.92
CA ARG A 91 -6.17 1.46 15.07
C ARG A 91 -6.13 1.83 13.59
N THR A 92 -5.23 2.72 13.17
CA THR A 92 -5.18 3.19 11.79
C THR A 92 -4.66 2.10 10.85
N LEU A 93 -5.01 2.17 9.56
CA LEU A 93 -4.60 1.19 8.55
C LEU A 93 -3.34 1.60 7.79
N THR A 94 -2.86 2.83 7.97
CA THR A 94 -1.78 3.42 7.18
C THR A 94 -0.85 4.23 8.06
N GLY A 95 0.44 4.34 7.68
CA GLY A 95 1.42 5.18 8.39
C GLY A 95 1.01 6.66 8.44
N ILE A 96 0.39 7.19 7.38
CA ILE A 96 -0.18 8.56 7.40
C ILE A 96 -1.31 8.68 8.43
N GLY A 97 -2.15 7.66 8.56
CA GLY A 97 -3.20 7.64 9.58
C GLY A 97 -2.60 7.75 10.97
N ALA A 98 -1.58 6.94 11.25
CA ALA A 98 -0.84 6.94 12.50
C ALA A 98 -0.20 8.31 12.82
N GLN A 99 0.49 8.92 11.85
CA GLN A 99 1.06 10.27 11.98
C GLN A 99 -0.02 11.34 12.18
N THR A 100 -1.19 11.17 11.56
CA THR A 100 -2.33 12.09 11.72
C THR A 100 -2.96 11.97 13.10
N LEU A 101 -3.08 10.75 13.64
CA LEU A 101 -3.53 10.50 15.01
C LEU A 101 -2.56 11.10 16.02
N TYR A 102 -1.27 10.81 15.88
CA TYR A 102 -0.21 11.37 16.71
C TYR A 102 -0.28 12.91 16.76
N ARG A 103 -0.37 13.57 15.59
CA ARG A 103 -0.53 15.03 15.53
C ARG A 103 -1.83 15.51 16.19
N ALA A 104 -2.94 14.78 16.02
CA ALA A 104 -4.21 15.16 16.62
C ALA A 104 -4.15 15.16 18.15
N ILE A 105 -3.41 14.21 18.74
CA ILE A 105 -3.16 14.12 20.18
C ILE A 105 -2.17 15.20 20.63
N ARG A 106 -1.13 15.46 19.82
CA ARG A 106 -0.12 16.50 20.10
C ARG A 106 -0.65 17.93 20.01
N GLN A 107 -1.76 18.14 19.30
CA GLN A 107 -2.38 19.46 19.08
C GLN A 107 -3.92 19.40 19.24
N PRO A 108 -4.43 19.20 20.48
CA PRO A 108 -5.85 18.95 20.71
C PRO A 108 -6.76 20.18 20.50
N GLY A 109 -6.21 21.41 20.56
CA GLY A 109 -7.00 22.63 20.78
C GLY A 109 -7.14 23.64 19.65
N ARG A 110 -6.85 23.30 18.37
CA ARG A 110 -6.71 24.36 17.34
C ARG A 110 -8.03 24.94 16.79
N ASP A 111 -9.09 24.14 16.68
CA ASP A 111 -10.30 24.54 15.92
C ASP A 111 -11.52 23.67 16.29
N ALA A 112 -12.53 24.28 16.93
CA ALA A 112 -13.77 23.62 17.32
C ALA A 112 -14.54 23.05 16.11
N ALA A 113 -14.51 23.72 14.96
CA ALA A 113 -15.14 23.21 13.75
C ALA A 113 -14.46 21.93 13.25
N ARG A 114 -13.13 21.85 13.31
CA ARG A 114 -12.39 20.61 13.03
C ARG A 114 -12.71 19.50 14.02
N ALA A 115 -12.80 19.81 15.31
CA ALA A 115 -13.17 18.81 16.32
C ALA A 115 -14.57 18.24 16.04
N THR A 116 -15.55 19.10 15.78
CA THR A 116 -16.92 18.69 15.42
C THR A 116 -16.95 17.83 14.16
N ARG A 117 -16.20 18.20 13.10
CA ARG A 117 -16.10 17.39 11.88
C ARG A 117 -15.48 16.01 12.13
N ARG A 118 -14.46 15.92 12.99
CA ARG A 118 -13.84 14.64 13.36
C ARG A 118 -14.82 13.74 14.11
N VAL A 119 -15.56 14.30 15.06
CA VAL A 119 -16.60 13.56 15.80
C VAL A 119 -17.72 13.09 14.86
N ALA A 120 -18.16 13.94 13.93
CA ALA A 120 -19.16 13.56 12.94
C ALA A 120 -18.67 12.41 12.04
N ALA A 121 -17.43 12.48 11.56
CA ALA A 121 -16.82 11.41 10.77
C ALA A 121 -16.68 10.10 11.57
N ALA A 122 -16.31 10.19 12.85
CA ALA A 122 -16.24 9.04 13.74
C ALA A 122 -17.62 8.40 13.94
N ARG A 123 -18.68 9.19 14.10
CA ARG A 123 -20.06 8.70 14.19
C ARG A 123 -20.49 7.96 12.93
N VAL A 124 -20.22 8.52 11.75
CA VAL A 124 -20.49 7.81 10.48
C VAL A 124 -19.78 6.46 10.44
N ALA A 125 -18.52 6.39 10.87
CA ALA A 125 -17.78 5.12 10.91
C ALA A 125 -18.33 4.11 11.94
N LEU A 126 -18.97 4.59 13.01
CA LEU A 126 -19.62 3.75 14.02
C LEU A 126 -20.98 3.25 13.53
N ASP A 127 -21.80 4.15 13.00
CA ASP A 127 -23.21 3.92 12.66
C ASP A 127 -23.38 3.22 11.30
N ASP A 128 -22.48 3.47 10.34
CA ASP A 128 -22.55 2.91 8.98
C ASP A 128 -21.39 1.94 8.71
N VAL A 129 -21.69 0.65 8.81
CA VAL A 129 -20.73 -0.44 8.57
C VAL A 129 -20.27 -0.48 7.11
N ASP A 130 -21.16 -0.22 6.15
CA ASP A 130 -20.85 -0.31 4.73
C ASP A 130 -19.91 0.83 4.32
N ALA A 131 -20.19 2.06 4.77
CA ALA A 131 -19.30 3.21 4.57
C ALA A 131 -17.93 3.00 5.23
N ARG A 132 -17.90 2.44 6.45
CA ARG A 132 -16.65 2.08 7.13
C ARG A 132 -15.85 1.07 6.33
N VAL A 133 -16.45 -0.06 5.95
CA VAL A 133 -15.76 -1.14 5.21
C VAL A 133 -15.30 -0.67 3.84
N ALA A 134 -16.09 0.16 3.15
CA ALA A 134 -15.69 0.77 1.87
C ALA A 134 -14.42 1.62 2.03
N SER A 135 -14.37 2.45 3.07
CA SER A 135 -13.22 3.30 3.38
C SER A 135 -11.99 2.46 3.78
N GLN A 136 -12.16 1.45 4.64
CA GLN A 136 -11.09 0.52 5.02
C GLN A 136 -10.54 -0.25 3.82
N ARG A 137 -11.39 -0.61 2.85
CA ARG A 137 -10.97 -1.27 1.60
C ARG A 137 -10.08 -0.40 0.73
N LEU A 138 -10.36 0.90 0.66
CA LEU A 138 -9.51 1.84 -0.07
C LEU A 138 -8.19 2.02 0.67
N LEU A 139 -8.22 2.21 1.99
CA LEU A 139 -7.03 2.41 2.83
C LEU A 139 -6.09 1.20 2.85
N LEU A 140 -6.63 -0.02 2.86
CA LEU A 140 -5.84 -1.26 2.70
C LEU A 140 -5.05 -1.29 1.40
N GLY A 141 -5.53 -0.64 0.34
CA GLY A 141 -4.84 -0.55 -0.94
C GLY A 141 -3.55 0.29 -0.87
N PHE A 142 -3.45 1.20 0.11
CA PHE A 142 -2.25 2.02 0.32
C PHE A 142 -1.15 1.25 1.06
N GLY A 143 -1.49 0.22 1.84
CA GLY A 143 -0.52 -0.59 2.58
C GLY A 143 0.29 0.19 3.63
N GLU A 144 1.03 -0.53 4.47
CA GLU A 144 1.86 0.10 5.52
C GLU A 144 3.04 0.89 4.92
N VAL A 145 3.72 0.32 3.93
CA VAL A 145 4.98 0.88 3.41
C VAL A 145 4.77 2.16 2.59
N ALA A 146 3.76 2.21 1.71
CA ALA A 146 3.45 3.46 1.05
C ALA A 146 2.98 4.49 2.09
N GLY A 147 2.22 4.07 3.11
CA GLY A 147 1.78 4.96 4.19
C GLY A 147 2.90 5.78 4.87
N TRP A 148 4.09 5.21 5.08
CA TRP A 148 5.22 5.92 5.72
C TRP A 148 6.03 6.78 4.74
N SER A 149 6.08 6.38 3.47
CA SER A 149 6.88 7.03 2.43
C SER A 149 6.07 7.99 1.55
N ILE A 150 4.74 7.94 1.57
CA ILE A 150 3.84 8.84 0.83
C ILE A 150 4.08 10.29 1.24
N PRO A 151 4.30 10.66 2.53
CA PRO A 151 4.66 12.03 2.83
C PRO A 151 5.98 12.47 2.20
N ALA A 152 6.97 11.58 2.16
CA ALA A 152 8.23 11.81 1.45
C ALA A 152 8.08 11.78 -0.09
N ALA A 153 7.12 11.03 -0.63
CA ALA A 153 6.90 10.89 -2.07
C ALA A 153 5.96 11.96 -2.66
N LEU A 154 4.99 12.44 -1.89
CA LEU A 154 4.09 13.54 -2.25
C LEU A 154 4.74 14.90 -2.01
N TRP A 155 5.55 15.03 -0.96
CA TRP A 155 6.08 16.31 -0.52
C TRP A 155 7.60 16.39 -0.41
N GLY A 156 8.33 15.29 -0.61
CA GLY A 156 9.80 15.27 -0.71
C GLY A 156 10.27 15.12 -2.17
N ALA A 157 11.59 15.12 -2.38
CA ALA A 157 12.15 14.78 -3.68
C ALA A 157 11.82 13.31 -3.99
N LEU A 158 11.09 13.07 -5.09
CA LEU A 158 10.77 11.72 -5.55
C LEU A 158 12.06 10.87 -5.57
N PRO A 159 12.08 9.69 -4.92
CA PRO A 159 13.24 8.81 -5.00
C PRO A 159 13.53 8.54 -6.48
N ARG A 160 14.78 8.75 -6.89
CA ARG A 160 15.19 8.50 -8.28
C ARG A 160 14.87 7.06 -8.61
N ALA A 161 14.03 6.86 -9.62
CA ALA A 161 13.66 5.52 -10.05
C ALA A 161 14.94 4.72 -10.39
N PRO A 162 15.02 3.42 -10.04
CA PRO A 162 16.20 2.60 -10.28
C PRO A 162 16.51 2.45 -11.79
N ALA A 163 15.52 2.73 -12.63
CA ALA A 163 15.61 2.80 -14.07
C ALA A 163 14.72 3.96 -14.56
N PRO A 164 15.01 4.57 -15.72
CA PRO A 164 14.16 5.62 -16.25
C PRO A 164 12.75 5.11 -16.52
N VAL A 165 11.73 5.91 -16.18
CA VAL A 165 10.30 5.51 -16.19
C VAL A 165 9.85 5.02 -17.57
N TRP A 166 10.43 5.56 -18.66
CA TRP A 166 10.14 5.10 -20.01
C TRP A 166 10.55 3.64 -20.23
N ALA A 167 11.68 3.20 -19.69
CA ALA A 167 12.16 1.82 -19.85
C ALA A 167 11.25 0.83 -19.11
N LEU A 168 10.76 1.21 -17.92
CA LEU A 168 9.77 0.43 -17.18
C LEU A 168 8.42 0.34 -17.93
N ARG A 169 7.98 1.44 -18.56
CA ARG A 169 6.78 1.44 -19.40
C ARG A 169 6.95 0.53 -20.62
N VAL A 170 8.08 0.62 -21.31
CA VAL A 170 8.40 -0.27 -22.44
C VAL A 170 8.42 -1.72 -21.98
N LEU A 171 9.03 -2.03 -20.84
CA LEU A 171 9.06 -3.38 -20.27
C LEU A 171 7.65 -3.92 -19.95
N ALA A 172 6.74 -3.06 -19.46
CA ALA A 172 5.36 -3.42 -19.18
C ALA A 172 4.54 -3.68 -20.46
N TRP A 173 4.73 -2.89 -21.52
CA TRP A 173 4.04 -3.06 -22.80
C TRP A 173 4.61 -4.20 -23.65
N THR A 174 5.90 -4.48 -23.55
CA THR A 174 6.55 -5.55 -24.32
C THR A 174 6.15 -6.95 -23.86
N LEU A 175 5.68 -7.11 -22.62
CA LEU A 175 5.21 -8.40 -22.11
C LEU A 175 3.94 -8.91 -22.85
N PRO A 176 2.81 -8.19 -22.89
CA PRO A 176 1.63 -8.64 -23.63
C PRO A 176 1.88 -8.74 -25.14
N ILE A 177 2.73 -7.86 -25.70
CA ILE A 177 3.10 -7.89 -27.12
C ILE A 177 3.90 -9.17 -27.43
N SER A 178 4.91 -9.50 -26.64
CA SER A 178 5.72 -10.71 -26.86
C SER A 178 4.91 -12.00 -26.69
N ILE A 179 3.95 -12.04 -25.74
CA ILE A 179 3.01 -13.15 -25.58
C ILE A 179 2.10 -13.27 -26.81
N GLY A 180 1.52 -12.16 -27.28
CA GLY A 180 0.66 -12.16 -28.47
C GLY A 180 1.41 -12.57 -29.74
N LEU A 181 2.64 -12.09 -29.92
CA LEU A 181 3.48 -12.42 -31.08
C LEU A 181 3.93 -13.88 -31.06
N ALA A 182 4.30 -14.39 -29.88
CA ALA A 182 4.64 -15.80 -29.70
C ALA A 182 3.45 -16.72 -30.02
N ALA A 183 2.24 -16.32 -29.62
CA ALA A 183 1.01 -17.04 -29.93
C ALA A 183 0.65 -17.02 -31.41
N TRP A 184 0.89 -15.90 -32.09
CA TRP A 184 0.55 -15.72 -33.50
C TRP A 184 1.54 -16.39 -34.45
N LEU A 185 2.84 -16.28 -34.19
CA LEU A 185 3.91 -16.80 -35.05
C LEU A 185 4.35 -18.23 -34.67
N GLY A 186 4.03 -18.69 -33.45
CA GLY A 186 4.40 -20.03 -32.98
C GLY A 186 5.92 -20.26 -32.93
N SER A 187 6.71 -19.25 -32.63
CA SER A 187 8.17 -19.38 -32.65
C SER A 187 8.74 -19.56 -31.23
N VAL A 188 9.55 -20.60 -31.05
CA VAL A 188 10.26 -20.90 -29.79
C VAL A 188 11.11 -19.73 -29.29
N PRO A 189 11.84 -18.97 -30.14
CA PRO A 189 12.59 -17.80 -29.69
C PRO A 189 11.70 -16.72 -29.06
N LEU A 190 10.48 -16.49 -29.57
CA LEU A 190 9.56 -15.50 -28.98
C LEU A 190 9.02 -15.95 -27.63
N VAL A 191 8.78 -17.25 -27.45
CA VAL A 191 8.38 -17.82 -26.14
C VAL A 191 9.49 -17.63 -25.10
N LEU A 192 10.76 -17.84 -25.49
CA LEU A 192 11.91 -17.59 -24.60
C LEU A 192 12.03 -16.12 -24.22
N VAL A 193 11.84 -15.20 -25.19
CA VAL A 193 11.85 -13.75 -24.94
C VAL A 193 10.70 -13.34 -24.01
N ALA A 194 9.49 -13.83 -24.22
CA ALA A 194 8.35 -13.56 -23.35
C ALA A 194 8.59 -14.08 -21.92
N SER A 195 9.17 -15.27 -21.80
CA SER A 195 9.52 -15.89 -20.52
C SER A 195 10.60 -15.08 -19.78
N ALA A 196 11.66 -14.67 -20.47
CA ALA A 196 12.71 -13.82 -19.91
C ALA A 196 12.16 -12.46 -19.46
N ASN A 197 11.28 -11.84 -20.26
CA ASN A 197 10.64 -10.58 -19.93
C ASN A 197 9.71 -10.71 -18.71
N ALA A 198 9.01 -11.84 -18.56
CA ALA A 198 8.21 -12.15 -17.39
C ALA A 198 9.07 -12.29 -16.14
N VAL A 199 10.18 -13.03 -16.22
CA VAL A 199 11.14 -13.19 -15.11
C VAL A 199 11.73 -11.84 -14.69
N ILE A 200 12.09 -10.98 -15.64
CA ILE A 200 12.63 -9.64 -15.35
C ILE A 200 11.56 -8.77 -14.67
N ASN A 201 10.32 -8.76 -15.18
CA ASN A 201 9.21 -8.01 -14.58
C ASN A 201 8.88 -8.49 -13.16
N VAL A 202 8.81 -9.81 -12.95
CA VAL A 202 8.56 -10.40 -11.63
C VAL A 202 9.73 -10.11 -10.68
N GLY A 203 10.97 -10.24 -11.14
CA GLY A 203 12.16 -9.93 -10.36
C GLY A 203 12.24 -8.46 -9.96
N LEU A 204 11.90 -7.54 -10.86
CA LEU A 204 11.76 -6.12 -10.55
C LEU A 204 10.68 -5.88 -9.50
N HIS A 205 9.51 -6.50 -9.65
CA HIS A 205 8.41 -6.39 -8.70
C HIS A 205 8.78 -6.91 -7.30
N PHE A 206 9.50 -8.04 -7.20
CA PHE A 206 9.98 -8.55 -5.92
C PHE A 206 11.05 -7.65 -5.31
N ARG A 207 11.99 -7.13 -6.10
CA ARG A 207 13.05 -6.23 -5.59
C ARG A 207 12.52 -4.88 -5.14
N THR A 208 11.53 -4.32 -5.84
CA THR A 208 10.86 -3.10 -5.37
C THR A 208 10.07 -3.39 -4.10
N THR A 209 9.40 -4.55 -3.99
CA THR A 209 8.64 -4.92 -2.79
C THR A 209 9.55 -5.24 -1.59
N GLN A 210 10.74 -5.83 -1.78
CA GLN A 210 11.68 -6.17 -0.70
C GLN A 210 12.57 -5.02 -0.21
N ARG A 211 12.97 -4.07 -1.08
CA ARG A 211 13.72 -2.87 -0.66
C ARG A 211 12.94 -1.95 0.29
N HIS A 212 11.68 -2.27 0.51
CA HIS A 212 10.76 -1.57 1.36
C HIS A 212 10.55 -2.25 2.74
N HIS A 213 11.25 -3.38 2.98
CA HIS A 213 11.26 -4.13 4.26
C HIS A 213 12.52 -3.93 5.10
N SER A 214 13.52 -3.18 4.59
CA SER A 214 14.72 -2.73 5.30
C SER A 214 14.66 -1.22 5.51
#